data_AF-A0A4Y8SCY2-F1
#
_entry.id   AF-A0A4Y8SCY2-F1
#
_cell.length_a   1.000
_cell.length_b   1.000
_cell.length_c   1.000
_cell.angle_alpha   90.00
_cell.angle_beta   90.00
_cell.angle_gamma   90.00
#
_symmetry.space_group_name_H-M   'P 1'
#
loop_
_entity.id
_entity.type
_entity.pdbx_description
1 polymer ?
#
loop_
_entity_poly.entity_id
_entity_poly.type
_entity_poly.pdbx_seq_one_letter_code
_entity_poly.pdbx_strand_id
1 'polypeptide(L)'
;MAVLDKGMKQRMVGALVLVALAVIFLPMLFTREDEMRQVRVEAPQAPAMPSLPQVQVEPVAVPEPQPLPEPVVVEESSAPVATPSQPIAPSPSAAKPQVQAPAPAPKTAPAPVASAPAAKPTVPAKIDVNGLPVSWSIQLASLSNRAGADTLQKTLRSQGYNAYIRSADGMNRVFVGPLIERAEAERLRDVINRQHNLKGFVVRFQPERG
;
A
#
# COMPACT_ATOMS: atom_id res chain seq x y z
N MET A 1 -13.55 -73.01 -14.59
CA MET A 1 -12.19 -72.44 -14.53
C MET A 1 -12.29 -70.95 -14.31
N ALA A 2 -11.54 -70.46 -13.32
CA ALA A 2 -11.43 -69.11 -12.76
C ALA A 2 -11.97 -67.92 -13.59
N VAL A 3 -13.17 -67.45 -13.26
CA VAL A 3 -13.51 -66.02 -13.40
C VAL A 3 -12.90 -65.29 -12.21
N LEU A 4 -11.62 -64.93 -12.31
CA LEU A 4 -10.99 -64.06 -11.33
C LEU A 4 -11.67 -62.68 -11.43
N ASP A 5 -12.55 -62.42 -10.46
CA ASP A 5 -13.48 -61.31 -10.39
C ASP A 5 -12.87 -59.97 -10.84
N LYS A 6 -13.60 -59.25 -11.70
CA LYS A 6 -13.26 -57.88 -12.16
C LYS A 6 -12.83 -56.96 -11.00
N GLY A 7 -13.38 -57.16 -9.79
CA GLY A 7 -12.99 -56.43 -8.59
C GLY A 7 -11.53 -56.64 -8.16
N MET A 8 -10.98 -57.86 -8.31
CA MET A 8 -9.56 -58.13 -8.02
C MET A 8 -8.65 -57.43 -9.03
N LYS A 9 -9.02 -57.44 -10.32
CA LYS A 9 -8.27 -56.74 -11.38
C LYS A 9 -8.29 -55.22 -11.18
N GLN A 10 -9.43 -54.65 -10.79
CA GLN A 10 -9.54 -53.22 -10.48
C GLN A 10 -8.70 -52.81 -9.26
N ARG A 11 -8.66 -53.63 -8.20
CA ARG A 11 -7.78 -53.40 -7.04
C ARG A 11 -6.30 -53.49 -7.41
N MET A 12 -5.94 -54.44 -8.27
CA MET A 12 -4.56 -54.62 -8.73
C MET A 12 -4.11 -53.45 -9.61
N VAL A 13 -4.98 -52.96 -10.50
CA VAL A 13 -4.73 -51.74 -11.27
C VAL A 13 -4.64 -50.51 -10.36
N GLY A 14 -5.54 -50.37 -9.39
CA GLY A 14 -5.49 -49.28 -8.41
C GLY A 14 -4.20 -49.26 -7.58
N ALA A 15 -3.74 -50.43 -7.11
CA ALA A 15 -2.47 -50.56 -6.40
C ALA A 15 -1.28 -50.16 -7.29
N LEU A 16 -1.26 -50.59 -8.55
CA LEU A 16 -0.22 -50.18 -9.51
C LEU A 16 -0.20 -48.67 -9.74
N VAL A 17 -1.37 -48.04 -9.87
CA VAL A 17 -1.50 -46.59 -10.03
C VAL A 17 -1.00 -45.85 -8.78
N LEU A 18 -1.34 -46.32 -7.58
CA LEU A 18 -0.87 -45.72 -6.33
C LEU A 18 0.65 -45.84 -6.16
N VAL A 19 1.24 -46.98 -6.53
CA VAL A 19 2.69 -47.17 -6.51
C VAL A 19 3.38 -46.26 -7.52
N ALA A 20 2.84 -46.14 -8.74
CA ALA A 20 3.40 -45.24 -9.75
C ALA A 20 3.36 -43.78 -9.31
N LEU A 21 2.26 -43.33 -8.69
CA LEU A 21 2.17 -41.99 -8.10
C LEU A 21 3.16 -41.81 -6.96
N ALA A 22 3.30 -42.79 -6.07
CA ALA A 22 4.26 -42.72 -4.97
C ALA A 22 5.69 -42.57 -5.47
N VAL A 23 6.13 -43.33 -6.48
CA VAL A 23 7.49 -43.22 -7.05
C VAL A 23 7.77 -41.85 -7.67
N ILE A 24 6.75 -41.14 -8.16
CA ILE A 24 6.91 -39.79 -8.71
C ILE A 24 6.90 -38.73 -7.61
N PHE A 25 5.98 -38.83 -6.66
CA PHE A 25 5.80 -37.82 -5.60
C PHE A 25 6.82 -37.95 -4.48
N LEU A 26 7.25 -39.17 -4.14
CA LEU A 26 8.18 -39.44 -3.05
C LEU A 26 9.53 -38.74 -3.25
N PRO A 27 10.23 -38.83 -4.41
CA PRO A 27 11.45 -38.05 -4.62
C PRO A 27 11.17 -36.55 -4.61
N MET A 28 10.03 -36.08 -5.14
CA MET A 28 9.68 -34.66 -5.09
C MET A 28 9.45 -34.14 -3.66
N LEU A 29 8.94 -34.98 -2.76
CA LEU A 29 8.75 -34.64 -1.35
C LEU A 29 10.08 -34.54 -0.60
N PHE A 30 11.04 -35.43 -0.92
CA PHE A 30 12.36 -35.45 -0.29
C PHE A 30 13.36 -34.46 -0.90
N THR A 31 13.21 -34.07 -2.17
CA THR A 31 14.13 -33.17 -2.88
C THR A 31 13.79 -31.68 -2.71
N ARG A 32 12.94 -31.32 -1.74
CA ARG A 32 12.54 -29.91 -1.51
C ARG A 32 13.63 -29.05 -0.85
N GLU A 33 14.76 -29.62 -0.45
CA GLU A 33 15.76 -28.94 0.39
C GLU A 33 16.96 -28.34 -0.37
N ASP A 34 17.09 -28.56 -1.68
CA ASP A 34 18.27 -28.11 -2.44
C ASP A 34 18.18 -26.67 -3.00
N GLU A 35 17.07 -25.95 -2.76
CA GLU A 35 16.94 -24.54 -3.15
C GLU A 35 17.50 -23.56 -2.11
N MET A 36 17.95 -24.05 -0.96
CA MET A 36 18.87 -23.35 -0.08
C MET A 36 20.31 -23.67 -0.47
N ARG A 37 20.66 -23.60 -1.77
CA ARG A 37 22.06 -23.50 -2.16
C ARG A 37 22.55 -22.17 -1.62
N GLN A 38 23.07 -22.26 -0.40
CA GLN A 38 23.71 -21.21 0.36
C GLN A 38 24.45 -20.30 -0.60
N VAL A 39 23.91 -19.11 -0.81
CA VAL A 39 24.73 -18.00 -1.27
C VAL A 39 25.62 -17.67 -0.09
N ARG A 40 26.68 -18.46 0.08
CA ARG A 40 27.84 -18.10 0.88
C ARG A 40 28.49 -16.94 0.12
N VAL A 41 27.92 -15.74 0.26
CA VAL A 41 28.58 -14.51 -0.17
C VAL A 41 29.74 -14.36 0.79
N GLU A 42 30.92 -14.78 0.34
CA GLU A 42 32.17 -14.44 0.99
C GLU A 42 32.34 -12.93 0.82
N ALA A 43 31.94 -12.17 1.85
CA ALA A 43 32.09 -10.74 1.85
C ALA A 43 33.60 -10.41 1.79
N PRO A 44 34.08 -9.70 0.75
CA PRO A 44 35.45 -9.23 0.73
C PRO A 44 35.75 -8.41 1.99
N GLN A 45 36.92 -8.60 2.57
CA GLN A 45 37.31 -7.87 3.78
C GLN A 45 37.30 -6.36 3.51
N ALA A 46 36.66 -5.61 4.41
CA ALA A 46 36.55 -4.16 4.29
C ALA A 46 37.96 -3.54 4.15
N PRO A 47 38.17 -2.60 3.21
CA PRO A 47 39.43 -1.89 3.11
C PRO A 47 39.77 -1.21 4.43
N ALA A 48 41.02 -1.35 4.89
CA ALA A 48 41.48 -0.70 6.12
C ALA A 48 41.30 0.81 6.01
N MET A 49 40.65 1.41 7.02
CA MET A 49 40.49 2.86 7.09
C MET A 49 41.87 3.52 7.12
N PRO A 50 42.17 4.48 6.24
CA PRO A 50 43.42 5.22 6.31
C PRO A 50 43.48 6.00 7.63
N SER A 51 44.58 5.85 8.35
CA SER A 51 44.85 6.55 9.60
C SER A 51 44.83 8.05 9.37
N LEU A 52 43.89 8.75 10.01
CA LEU A 52 43.89 10.21 10.05
C LEU A 52 45.18 10.68 10.73
N PRO A 53 45.96 11.60 10.13
CA PRO A 53 47.12 12.17 10.78
C PRO A 53 46.66 12.85 12.08
N GLN A 54 47.27 12.44 13.20
CA GLN A 54 47.05 13.05 14.50
C GLN A 54 47.62 14.46 14.44
N VAL A 55 46.78 15.44 14.12
CA VAL A 55 47.09 16.86 14.24
C VAL A 55 47.38 17.12 15.71
N GLN A 56 48.66 17.15 16.08
CA GLN A 56 49.10 17.66 17.37
C GLN A 56 48.74 19.14 17.40
N VAL A 57 47.72 19.47 18.20
CA VAL A 57 47.35 20.86 18.47
C VAL A 57 48.43 21.38 19.42
N GLU A 58 49.43 22.05 18.85
CA GLU A 58 50.35 22.87 19.62
C GLU A 58 49.54 24.10 20.10
N PRO A 59 49.35 24.29 21.42
CA PRO A 59 48.54 25.38 21.92
C PRO A 59 49.25 26.71 21.67
N VAL A 60 48.75 27.47 20.69
CA VAL A 60 49.11 28.87 20.51
C VAL A 60 48.52 29.66 21.67
N ALA A 61 49.38 30.25 22.50
CA ALA A 61 48.97 31.17 23.56
C ALA A 61 48.26 32.38 22.95
N VAL A 62 46.95 32.50 23.20
CA VAL A 62 46.14 33.66 22.81
C VAL A 62 46.20 34.68 23.96
N PRO A 63 46.68 35.92 23.72
CA PRO A 63 46.60 37.00 24.70
C PRO A 63 45.14 37.37 25.03
N GLU A 64 44.82 37.46 26.32
CA GLU A 64 43.49 37.82 26.85
C GLU A 64 43.00 39.19 26.33
N PRO A 65 41.85 39.26 25.65
CA PRO A 65 41.19 40.52 25.35
C PRO A 65 40.46 41.07 26.59
N GLN A 66 40.78 42.32 26.95
CA GLN A 66 40.16 43.03 28.06
C GLN A 66 38.66 43.30 27.86
N PRO A 67 37.84 43.24 28.93
CA PRO A 67 36.41 43.50 28.85
C PRO A 67 36.11 45.00 28.74
N LEU A 68 35.52 45.43 27.62
CA LEU A 68 34.85 46.74 27.53
C LEU A 68 33.36 46.58 27.89
N PRO A 69 32.80 47.47 28.72
CA PRO A 69 31.41 47.41 29.14
C PRO A 69 30.44 47.88 28.05
N GLU A 70 29.43 47.05 27.76
CA GLU A 70 28.10 47.49 27.27
C GLU A 70 27.23 47.88 28.49
N PRO A 71 26.09 48.62 28.38
CA PRO A 71 25.36 49.05 27.18
C PRO A 71 24.89 50.53 27.22
N VAL A 72 24.70 51.15 26.06
CA VAL A 72 23.78 52.29 25.89
C VAL A 72 22.96 52.10 24.61
N VAL A 73 21.82 51.44 24.78
CA VAL A 73 20.70 51.46 23.83
C VAL A 73 19.64 52.37 24.43
N VAL A 74 19.73 53.67 24.14
CA VAL A 74 18.68 54.70 24.21
C VAL A 74 19.31 55.87 23.41
N GLU A 75 18.79 56.39 22.32
CA GLU A 75 17.46 56.93 22.10
C GLU A 75 17.33 57.26 20.59
N GLU A 76 16.67 56.41 19.80
CA GLU A 76 15.95 56.91 18.61
C GLU A 76 14.48 56.58 18.84
N SER A 77 13.74 57.67 19.02
CA SER A 77 12.40 57.71 19.56
C SER A 77 11.37 57.15 18.58
N SER A 78 10.61 56.17 19.08
CA SER A 78 9.16 55.97 18.88
C SER A 78 8.53 56.34 17.53
N ALA A 79 8.11 55.31 16.77
CA ALA A 79 6.69 54.92 16.74
C ALA A 79 6.50 53.56 16.04
N PRO A 80 5.87 52.56 16.69
CA PRO A 80 5.56 51.27 16.09
C PRO A 80 4.31 51.38 15.20
N VAL A 81 4.46 51.11 13.91
CA VAL A 81 3.32 50.92 13.01
C VAL A 81 2.84 49.48 13.13
N ALA A 82 1.72 49.34 13.83
CA ALA A 82 0.99 48.12 14.04
C ALA A 82 0.19 47.74 12.77
N THR A 83 0.48 46.54 12.25
CA THR A 83 -0.51 45.53 11.78
C THR A 83 -1.36 45.86 10.52
N PRO A 84 -2.19 44.92 9.99
CA PRO A 84 -2.11 44.45 8.62
C PRO A 84 -3.35 44.82 7.78
N SER A 85 -3.41 44.27 6.57
CA SER A 85 -4.64 43.99 5.82
C SER A 85 -5.39 45.18 5.25
N GLN A 86 -5.19 45.34 3.94
CA GLN A 86 -6.06 46.02 2.99
C GLN A 86 -7.55 45.86 3.34
N PRO A 87 -8.32 46.95 3.47
CA PRO A 87 -9.77 46.88 3.58
C PRO A 87 -10.35 46.57 2.20
N ILE A 88 -10.80 45.33 1.99
CA ILE A 88 -11.79 45.05 0.96
C ILE A 88 -13.10 45.61 1.50
N ALA A 89 -13.55 46.71 0.90
CA ALA A 89 -14.82 47.34 1.19
C ALA A 89 -15.97 46.33 1.07
N PRO A 90 -16.79 46.13 2.13
CA PRO A 90 -18.07 45.46 1.98
C PRO A 90 -19.01 46.45 1.28
N SER A 91 -19.31 46.21 0.01
CA SER A 91 -20.42 46.90 -0.65
C SER A 91 -21.73 46.27 -0.15
N PRO A 92 -22.61 47.01 0.54
CA PRO A 92 -23.91 46.52 0.95
C PRO A 92 -24.85 46.55 -0.26
N SER A 93 -25.02 45.40 -0.93
CA SER A 93 -26.12 45.25 -1.87
C SER A 93 -27.42 45.10 -1.09
N ALA A 94 -28.19 46.19 -1.09
CA ALA A 94 -29.52 46.27 -0.54
C ALA A 94 -30.47 45.27 -1.22
N ALA A 95 -31.23 44.58 -0.37
CA ALA A 95 -32.39 43.79 -0.73
C ALA A 95 -33.41 44.61 -1.53
N LYS A 96 -33.91 44.04 -2.63
CA LYS A 96 -35.30 44.25 -3.06
C LYS A 96 -36.09 42.95 -2.79
N PRO A 97 -37.23 43.03 -2.09
CA PRO A 97 -38.08 41.90 -1.80
C PRO A 97 -38.93 41.52 -3.03
N GLN A 98 -38.93 40.25 -3.42
CA GLN A 98 -40.06 39.66 -4.11
C GLN A 98 -40.75 38.66 -3.19
N VAL A 99 -41.75 39.19 -2.51
CA VAL A 99 -42.89 38.46 -1.99
C VAL A 99 -43.72 37.93 -3.17
N GLN A 100 -43.81 36.61 -3.31
CA GLN A 100 -44.97 35.94 -3.88
C GLN A 100 -45.24 34.67 -3.07
N ALA A 101 -46.20 34.76 -2.18
CA ALA A 101 -47.07 33.69 -1.72
C ALA A 101 -48.51 34.14 -2.03
N PRO A 102 -49.53 33.27 -2.20
CA PRO A 102 -49.60 31.88 -1.72
C PRO A 102 -50.18 30.84 -2.72
N ALA A 103 -49.95 29.56 -2.36
CA ALA A 103 -50.77 28.34 -2.53
C ALA A 103 -51.88 28.28 -3.63
N PRO A 104 -52.06 27.13 -4.31
CA PRO A 104 -52.75 26.02 -3.65
C PRO A 104 -52.15 24.63 -3.93
N ALA A 105 -51.90 23.87 -2.86
CA ALA A 105 -51.99 22.42 -2.93
C ALA A 105 -53.48 22.03 -2.90
N PRO A 106 -53.90 21.10 -3.77
CA PRO A 106 -54.72 20.00 -3.27
C PRO A 106 -53.93 18.70 -3.30
N LYS A 107 -53.84 18.10 -2.12
CA LYS A 107 -53.52 16.69 -1.94
C LYS A 107 -54.48 15.84 -2.77
N THR A 108 -53.93 14.92 -3.57
CA THR A 108 -54.55 13.60 -3.72
C THR A 108 -53.45 12.56 -3.85
N ALA A 109 -53.40 11.68 -2.86
CA ALA A 109 -52.65 10.43 -2.90
C ALA A 109 -53.11 9.58 -4.09
N PRO A 110 -52.20 8.75 -4.62
CA PRO A 110 -52.42 7.32 -4.43
C PRO A 110 -51.24 6.66 -3.72
N ALA A 111 -51.57 5.89 -2.68
CA ALA A 111 -50.69 4.88 -2.10
C ALA A 111 -50.59 3.66 -3.07
N PRO A 112 -49.84 2.60 -2.73
CA PRO A 112 -48.49 2.34 -3.22
C PRO A 112 -48.46 1.12 -4.15
N VAL A 113 -47.75 1.20 -5.28
CA VAL A 113 -47.31 -0.02 -5.96
C VAL A 113 -46.07 -0.54 -5.25
N ALA A 114 -46.25 -1.63 -4.51
CA ALA A 114 -45.17 -2.43 -3.96
C ALA A 114 -44.23 -2.84 -5.10
N SER A 115 -43.07 -2.19 -5.16
CA SER A 115 -41.91 -2.65 -5.91
C SER A 115 -40.82 -2.93 -4.90
N ALA A 116 -40.32 -4.15 -4.94
CA ALA A 116 -39.34 -4.76 -4.07
C ALA A 116 -38.19 -3.82 -3.65
N PRO A 117 -37.58 -4.02 -2.47
CA PRO A 117 -36.37 -3.28 -2.08
C PRO A 117 -35.22 -3.66 -3.03
N ALA A 118 -35.11 -2.92 -4.13
CA ALA A 118 -33.88 -2.83 -4.89
C ALA A 118 -32.88 -2.16 -3.95
N ALA A 119 -31.98 -2.97 -3.40
CA ALA A 119 -30.84 -2.54 -2.63
C ALA A 119 -30.15 -1.40 -3.39
N LYS A 120 -30.30 -0.18 -2.85
CA LYS A 120 -29.45 0.94 -3.23
C LYS A 120 -28.01 0.45 -3.03
N PRO A 121 -27.10 0.59 -4.00
CA PRO A 121 -25.69 0.41 -3.74
C PRO A 121 -25.32 1.41 -2.65
N THR A 122 -25.13 0.92 -1.43
CA THR A 122 -24.46 1.69 -0.37
C THR A 122 -23.16 2.17 -0.98
N VAL A 123 -23.07 3.47 -1.23
CA VAL A 123 -21.81 4.14 -1.50
C VAL A 123 -20.93 3.77 -0.31
N PRO A 124 -19.87 2.94 -0.48
CA PRO A 124 -19.13 2.47 0.67
C PRO A 124 -18.52 3.69 1.35
N ALA A 125 -18.76 3.81 2.65
CA ALA A 125 -18.19 4.86 3.46
C ALA A 125 -16.68 4.94 3.16
N LYS A 126 -16.22 6.10 2.72
CA LYS A 126 -14.80 6.39 2.40
C LYS A 126 -13.90 6.30 3.64
N ILE A 127 -14.45 5.90 4.78
CA ILE A 127 -13.84 5.90 6.11
C ILE A 127 -14.17 4.56 6.79
N ASP A 128 -13.14 3.93 7.36
CA ASP A 128 -13.24 2.66 8.08
C ASP A 128 -13.93 2.78 9.45
N VAL A 129 -14.22 1.64 10.09
CA VAL A 129 -14.57 1.53 11.51
C VAL A 129 -13.57 2.26 12.44
N ASN A 130 -12.33 2.46 11.99
CA ASN A 130 -11.27 3.16 12.71
C ASN A 130 -11.12 4.66 12.33
N GLY A 131 -11.99 5.23 11.50
CA GLY A 131 -11.91 6.65 11.13
C GLY A 131 -10.85 7.00 10.07
N LEU A 132 -10.16 6.00 9.48
CA LEU A 132 -9.14 6.22 8.45
C LEU A 132 -9.70 6.08 7.03
N PRO A 133 -9.16 6.81 6.03
CA PRO A 133 -9.49 6.61 4.62
C PRO A 133 -9.28 5.16 4.22
N VAL A 134 -10.34 4.48 3.76
CA VAL A 134 -10.23 3.09 3.31
C VAL A 134 -9.48 3.09 2.00
N SER A 135 -8.34 2.40 1.97
CA SER A 135 -7.61 2.10 0.74
C SER A 135 -7.47 0.59 0.58
N TRP A 136 -7.43 0.16 -0.68
CA TRP A 136 -7.44 -1.23 -1.12
C TRP A 136 -6.19 -1.49 -1.92
N SER A 137 -5.53 -2.62 -1.67
CA SER A 137 -4.41 -3.06 -2.49
C SER A 137 -4.67 -4.43 -3.06
N ILE A 138 -4.11 -4.70 -4.22
CA ILE A 138 -4.28 -5.99 -4.87
C ILE A 138 -2.99 -6.77 -4.64
N GLN A 139 -3.05 -7.84 -3.85
CA GLN A 139 -1.95 -8.79 -3.77
C GLN A 139 -2.01 -9.70 -5.00
N LEU A 140 -1.04 -9.61 -5.89
CA LEU A 140 -1.05 -10.36 -7.15
C LEU A 140 -0.40 -11.74 -7.03
N ALA A 141 0.73 -11.79 -6.32
CA ALA A 141 1.50 -13.01 -6.14
C ALA A 141 2.35 -12.93 -4.87
N SER A 142 2.66 -14.09 -4.30
CA SER A 142 3.67 -14.27 -3.26
C SER A 142 4.74 -15.19 -3.80
N LEU A 143 5.94 -14.66 -3.99
CA LEU A 143 7.06 -15.34 -4.64
C LEU A 143 8.19 -15.54 -3.62
N SER A 144 8.75 -16.74 -3.54
CA SER A 144 9.94 -17.04 -2.74
C SER A 144 11.19 -16.38 -3.32
N ASN A 145 11.28 -16.29 -4.66
CA ASN A 145 12.39 -15.64 -5.36
C ASN A 145 12.22 -14.12 -5.43
N ARG A 146 13.21 -13.38 -4.89
CA ARG A 146 13.25 -11.91 -4.94
C ARG A 146 13.36 -11.39 -6.37
N ALA A 147 14.25 -11.95 -7.19
CA ALA A 147 14.46 -11.49 -8.57
C ALA A 147 13.20 -11.59 -9.44
N GLY A 148 12.39 -12.64 -9.24
CA GLY A 148 11.10 -12.81 -9.92
C GLY A 148 10.08 -11.75 -9.49
N ALA A 149 10.05 -11.40 -8.20
CA ALA A 149 9.18 -10.35 -7.69
C ALA A 149 9.57 -8.97 -8.23
N ASP A 150 10.85 -8.64 -8.29
CA ASP A 150 11.39 -7.40 -8.88
C ASP A 150 11.01 -7.28 -10.37
N THR A 151 11.14 -8.37 -11.12
CA THR A 151 10.77 -8.40 -12.54
C THR A 151 9.27 -8.12 -12.72
N LEU A 152 8.42 -8.83 -11.96
CA LEU A 152 6.96 -8.64 -12.03
C LEU A 152 6.55 -7.21 -11.65
N GLN A 153 7.14 -6.66 -10.58
CA GLN A 153 6.91 -5.27 -10.17
C GLN A 153 7.30 -4.29 -11.29
N LYS A 154 8.46 -4.48 -11.92
CA LYS A 154 8.93 -3.60 -12.99
C LYS A 154 8.02 -3.65 -14.21
N THR A 155 7.58 -4.85 -14.60
CA THR A 155 6.60 -5.03 -15.67
C THR A 155 5.30 -4.29 -15.35
N LEU A 156 4.73 -4.48 -14.16
CA LEU A 156 3.50 -3.81 -13.76
C LEU A 156 3.67 -2.28 -13.73
N ARG A 157 4.82 -1.77 -13.28
CA ARG A 157 5.11 -0.33 -13.31
C ARG A 157 5.25 0.23 -14.71
N SER A 158 5.86 -0.51 -15.63
CA SER A 158 5.93 -0.11 -17.05
C SER A 158 4.54 -0.06 -17.70
N GLN A 159 3.59 -0.86 -17.23
CA GLN A 159 2.19 -0.83 -17.64
C GLN A 159 1.38 0.32 -17.00
N GLY A 160 2.02 1.16 -16.18
CA GLY A 160 1.39 2.28 -15.48
C GLY A 160 0.74 1.89 -14.15
N TYR A 161 0.88 0.65 -13.70
CA TYR A 161 0.34 0.22 -12.41
C TYR A 161 1.30 0.56 -11.26
N ASN A 162 0.75 1.00 -10.14
CA ASN A 162 1.52 1.38 -8.97
C ASN A 162 1.94 0.13 -8.15
N ALA A 163 2.89 -0.66 -8.66
CA ALA A 163 3.32 -1.91 -8.03
C ALA A 163 4.46 -1.71 -7.02
N TYR A 164 4.38 -2.42 -5.89
CA TYR A 164 5.39 -2.46 -4.84
C TYR A 164 5.53 -3.88 -4.26
N ILE A 165 6.69 -4.18 -3.71
CA ILE A 165 7.01 -5.47 -3.10
C ILE A 165 7.09 -5.28 -1.60
N ARG A 166 6.48 -6.20 -0.85
CA ARG A 166 6.66 -6.29 0.60
C ARG A 166 7.17 -7.68 0.94
N SER A 167 8.28 -7.74 1.66
CA SER A 167 8.77 -9.01 2.21
C SER A 167 8.04 -9.28 3.53
N ALA A 168 7.37 -10.42 3.62
CA ALA A 168 6.69 -10.89 4.83
C ALA A 168 6.88 -12.40 4.94
N ASP A 169 7.20 -12.89 6.14
CA ASP A 169 7.40 -14.33 6.41
C ASP A 169 8.45 -14.98 5.48
N GLY A 170 9.50 -14.25 5.12
CA GLY A 170 10.53 -14.72 4.17
C GLY A 170 10.08 -14.79 2.70
N MET A 171 8.82 -14.40 2.39
CA MET A 171 8.27 -14.38 1.04
C MET A 171 8.15 -12.94 0.51
N ASN A 172 8.28 -12.76 -0.80
CA ASN A 172 8.12 -11.48 -1.47
C ASN A 172 6.71 -11.39 -2.06
N ARG A 173 5.86 -10.58 -1.44
CA ARG A 173 4.49 -10.34 -1.88
C ARG A 173 4.44 -9.10 -2.76
N VAL A 174 3.98 -9.26 -4.00
CA VAL A 174 3.83 -8.16 -4.96
C VAL A 174 2.42 -7.62 -4.86
N PHE A 175 2.32 -6.33 -4.56
CA PHE A 175 1.06 -5.61 -4.43
C PHE A 175 0.96 -4.53 -5.50
N VAL A 176 -0.27 -4.21 -5.91
CA VAL A 176 -0.57 -3.07 -6.79
C VAL A 176 -1.52 -2.12 -6.08
N GLY A 177 -1.02 -0.89 -5.90
CA GLY A 177 -1.72 0.34 -5.56
C GLY A 177 -2.41 0.33 -4.19
N PRO A 178 -2.41 1.44 -3.45
CA PRO A 178 -3.54 1.79 -2.61
C PRO A 178 -4.59 2.50 -3.48
N LEU A 179 -5.73 1.85 -3.68
CA LEU A 179 -6.89 2.32 -4.44
C LEU A 179 -7.97 2.75 -3.45
N ILE A 180 -8.60 3.90 -3.69
CA ILE A 180 -9.63 4.42 -2.76
C ILE A 180 -10.93 3.60 -2.87
N GLU A 181 -11.24 3.10 -4.06
CA GLU A 181 -12.45 2.33 -4.32
C GLU A 181 -12.17 0.83 -4.44
N ARG A 182 -12.93 0.01 -3.70
CA ARG A 182 -12.87 -1.46 -3.82
C ARG A 182 -13.22 -1.92 -5.24
N ALA A 183 -14.21 -1.29 -5.86
CA ALA A 183 -14.66 -1.65 -7.20
C ALA A 183 -13.55 -1.47 -8.26
N GLU A 184 -12.73 -0.43 -8.10
CA GLU A 184 -11.56 -0.21 -8.95
C GLU A 184 -10.49 -1.29 -8.72
N ALA A 185 -10.25 -1.65 -7.45
CA ALA A 185 -9.33 -2.74 -7.09
C ALA A 185 -9.77 -4.10 -7.66
N GLU A 186 -11.06 -4.41 -7.64
CA GLU A 186 -11.59 -5.65 -8.21
C GLU A 186 -11.47 -5.69 -9.73
N ARG A 187 -11.79 -4.59 -10.42
CA ARG A 187 -11.62 -4.48 -11.89
C ARG A 187 -10.16 -4.63 -12.29
N LEU A 188 -9.27 -3.92 -11.60
CA LEU A 188 -7.84 -3.96 -11.88
C LEU A 188 -7.26 -5.34 -11.58
N ARG A 189 -7.68 -5.98 -10.48
CA ARG A 189 -7.38 -7.39 -10.21
C ARG A 189 -7.75 -8.23 -11.41
N ASP A 190 -8.98 -8.17 -11.92
CA ASP A 190 -9.46 -9.04 -13.01
C ASP A 190 -8.73 -8.82 -14.34
N VAL A 191 -8.32 -7.59 -14.62
CA VAL A 191 -7.50 -7.27 -15.81
C VAL A 191 -6.12 -7.91 -15.68
N ILE A 192 -5.44 -7.67 -14.56
CA ILE A 192 -4.10 -8.21 -14.31
C ILE A 192 -4.15 -9.74 -14.22
N ASN A 193 -5.20 -10.31 -13.62
CA ASN A 193 -5.38 -11.75 -13.48
C ASN A 193 -5.49 -12.43 -14.84
N ARG A 194 -6.24 -11.84 -15.77
CA ARG A 194 -6.38 -12.36 -17.14
C ARG A 194 -5.10 -12.20 -17.95
N GLN A 195 -4.38 -11.09 -17.76
CA GLN A 195 -3.20 -10.80 -18.56
C GLN A 195 -1.96 -11.59 -18.12
N HIS A 196 -1.76 -11.72 -16.80
CA HIS A 196 -0.59 -12.39 -16.24
C HIS A 196 -0.90 -13.80 -15.72
N ASN A 197 -2.15 -14.25 -15.87
CA ASN A 197 -2.64 -15.57 -15.42
C ASN A 197 -2.30 -15.87 -13.94
N LEU A 198 -2.33 -14.82 -13.11
CA LEU A 198 -2.06 -14.89 -11.68
C LEU A 198 -3.36 -15.21 -10.91
N LYS A 199 -3.27 -15.29 -9.58
CA LYS A 199 -4.46 -15.37 -8.70
C LYS A 199 -4.36 -14.25 -7.67
N GLY A 200 -4.60 -13.04 -8.14
CA GLY A 200 -4.58 -11.86 -7.29
C GLY A 200 -5.82 -11.74 -6.41
N PHE A 201 -5.67 -11.15 -5.22
CA PHE A 201 -6.77 -10.88 -4.30
C PHE A 201 -6.72 -9.45 -3.77
N VAL A 202 -7.89 -8.85 -3.59
CA VAL A 202 -8.03 -7.48 -3.05
C VAL A 202 -7.94 -7.56 -1.53
N VAL A 203 -6.96 -6.86 -0.96
CA VAL A 203 -6.73 -6.70 0.47
C VAL A 203 -6.95 -5.26 0.88
N ARG A 204 -7.23 -5.06 2.16
CA ARG A 204 -7.24 -3.74 2.74
C ARG A 204 -5.81 -3.23 2.85
N PHE A 205 -5.53 -2.06 2.26
CA PHE A 205 -4.26 -1.38 2.48
C PHE A 205 -4.26 -0.81 3.89
N GLN A 206 -3.27 -1.21 4.68
CA GLN A 206 -3.00 -0.64 5.99
C GLN A 206 -1.70 0.14 5.87
N PRO A 207 -1.73 1.48 5.92
CA PRO A 207 -0.50 2.24 6.08
C PRO A 207 0.10 1.86 7.44
N GLU A 208 1.39 1.56 7.46
CA GLU A 208 2.10 1.37 8.73
C GLU A 208 2.04 2.70 9.47
N ARG A 209 1.38 2.72 10.63
CA ARG A 209 1.41 3.89 11.53
C ARG A 209 2.85 3.97 12.02
N GLY A 210 3.55 5.03 11.58
CA GLY A 210 4.87 5.39 12.08
C GLY A 210 4.87 5.75 13.54
#